data_AF-A0A9N6WR38-F1
#
_entry.id   AF-A0A9N6WR38-F1
#
_cell.length_a   1.000
_cell.length_b   1.000
_cell.length_c   1.000
_cell.angle_alpha   90.00
_cell.angle_beta   90.00
_cell.angle_gamma   90.00
#
_symmetry.space_group_name_H-M   'P 1'
#
loop_
_entity.id
_entity.type
_entity.pdbx_description
1 polymer ?
#
loop_
_entity_poly.entity_id
_entity_poly.type
_entity_poly.pdbx_seq_one_letter_code
_entity_poly.pdbx_strand_id
1 'polypeptide(L)'
;NHNLDYPDFYGKLYSLLEHNVVYVKYRARFFFLTDIFMSSTHLSETIAAAFVKKLARIAVTAPPNVIIMLLRLIGNIMLRHKGLEKLVNSPNVQKEFECDPYIENEPNLNKCRALESSLWEIKTLQHHFSPDVRDTAKFINRPLPAMEWDLSEVLELTMDDVFDKQLKKKIAESFQFNKEVPNVEVLDELFEW
;
A
#
# COMPACT_ATOMS: atom_id res chain seq x y z
N ASN A 1 -4.26 -20.28 27.63
CA ASN A 1 -4.41 -18.82 27.46
C ASN A 1 -4.34 -18.14 28.81
N HIS A 2 -3.16 -17.66 29.18
CA HIS A 2 -3.00 -16.74 30.29
C HIS A 2 -2.99 -15.34 29.69
N ASN A 3 -3.90 -14.44 30.10
CA ASN A 3 -3.94 -13.03 29.70
C ASN A 3 -2.68 -12.30 30.20
N LEU A 4 -1.53 -12.61 29.60
CA LEU A 4 -0.29 -11.88 29.80
C LEU A 4 -0.36 -10.66 28.89
N ASP A 5 -0.59 -9.50 29.49
CA ASP A 5 -0.59 -8.23 28.77
C ASP A 5 0.85 -7.86 28.40
N TYR A 6 1.10 -7.72 27.11
CA TYR A 6 2.38 -7.20 26.61
C TYR A 6 2.31 -5.67 26.58
N PRO A 7 3.18 -4.96 27.32
CA PRO A 7 3.12 -3.51 27.41
C PRO A 7 3.44 -2.87 26.05
N ASP A 8 2.68 -1.83 25.69
CA ASP A 8 2.84 -1.06 24.44
C ASP A 8 2.91 -1.94 23.17
N PHE A 9 1.98 -2.89 23.08
CA PHE A 9 1.91 -3.83 21.97
C PHE A 9 1.88 -3.15 20.59
N TYR A 10 1.01 -2.14 20.41
CA TYR A 10 0.88 -1.48 19.11
C TYR A 10 2.06 -0.59 18.75
N GLY A 11 2.69 0.10 19.71
CA GLY A 11 3.92 0.85 19.46
C GLY A 11 5.04 -0.07 18.98
N LYS A 12 5.18 -1.23 19.63
CA LYS A 12 6.14 -2.28 19.22
C LYS A 12 5.79 -2.86 17.85
N LEU A 13 4.55 -3.23 17.59
CA LEU A 13 4.13 -3.76 16.29
C LEU A 13 4.38 -2.74 15.16
N TYR A 14 4.11 -1.46 15.41
CA TYR A 14 4.40 -0.38 14.46
C TYR A 14 5.91 -0.22 14.22
N SER A 15 6.75 -0.36 15.25
CA SER A 15 8.19 -0.33 15.09
C SER A 15 8.73 -1.48 14.22
N LEU A 16 8.07 -2.66 14.26
CA LEU A 16 8.44 -3.82 13.44
C LEU A 16 8.07 -3.68 11.96
N LEU A 17 7.13 -2.78 11.62
CA LEU A 17 6.76 -2.45 10.24
C LEU A 17 7.85 -1.60 9.60
N GLU A 18 9.03 -2.15 9.36
CA GLU A 18 10.11 -1.50 8.61
C GLU A 18 10.05 -1.88 7.13
N HIS A 19 10.73 -1.12 6.28
CA HIS A 19 10.85 -1.38 4.84
C HIS A 19 11.34 -2.82 4.55
N ASN A 20 12.19 -3.39 5.42
CA ASN A 20 12.73 -4.72 5.23
C ASN A 20 11.73 -5.86 5.52
N VAL A 21 10.61 -5.56 6.21
CA VAL A 21 9.64 -6.58 6.64
C VAL A 21 8.99 -7.30 5.46
N VAL A 22 8.96 -6.68 4.27
CA VAL A 22 8.41 -7.28 3.06
C VAL A 22 9.29 -8.36 2.45
N TYR A 23 10.57 -8.41 2.81
CA TYR A 23 11.56 -9.34 2.27
C TYR A 23 11.84 -10.53 3.20
N VAL A 24 11.27 -10.54 4.41
CA VAL A 24 11.53 -11.61 5.38
C VAL A 24 10.79 -12.90 4.98
N LYS A 25 11.42 -14.05 5.25
CA LYS A 25 10.89 -15.39 4.93
C LYS A 25 9.46 -15.61 5.43
N TYR A 26 9.14 -15.10 6.61
CA TYR A 26 7.84 -15.32 7.28
C TYR A 26 6.89 -14.11 7.15
N ARG A 27 7.03 -13.30 6.10
CA ARG A 27 6.18 -12.11 5.85
C ARG A 27 4.68 -12.45 5.81
N ALA A 28 4.30 -13.56 5.18
CA ALA A 28 2.90 -14.00 5.09
C ALA A 28 2.27 -14.14 6.48
N ARG A 29 2.96 -14.83 7.38
CA ARG A 29 2.52 -14.98 8.78
C ARG A 29 2.48 -13.66 9.53
N PHE A 30 3.47 -12.79 9.31
CA PHE A 30 3.52 -11.48 9.94
C PHE A 30 2.32 -10.59 9.52
N PHE A 31 2.02 -10.51 8.23
CA PHE A 31 0.90 -9.70 7.73
C PHE A 31 -0.46 -10.31 8.05
N PHE A 32 -0.58 -11.65 8.07
CA PHE A 32 -1.77 -12.33 8.58
C PHE A 32 -2.07 -11.95 10.04
N LEU A 33 -1.05 -12.00 10.91
CA LEU A 33 -1.20 -11.60 12.30
C LEU A 33 -1.48 -10.11 12.43
N THR A 34 -0.84 -9.27 11.60
CA THR A 34 -1.08 -7.83 11.57
C THR A 34 -2.54 -7.53 11.24
N ASP A 35 -3.13 -8.22 10.26
CA ASP A 35 -4.54 -8.07 9.92
C ASP A 35 -5.45 -8.41 11.12
N ILE A 36 -5.18 -9.51 11.81
CA ILE A 36 -5.91 -9.91 13.02
C ILE A 36 -5.79 -8.85 14.12
N PHE A 37 -4.58 -8.31 14.35
CA PHE A 37 -4.38 -7.29 15.37
C PHE A 37 -5.09 -5.98 15.03
N MET A 38 -5.17 -5.62 13.75
CA MET A 38 -5.93 -4.45 13.29
C MET A 38 -7.45 -4.65 13.30
N SER A 39 -7.94 -5.89 13.48
CA SER A 39 -9.37 -6.17 13.69
C SER A 39 -9.83 -5.96 15.14
N SER A 40 -8.96 -5.49 16.04
CA SER A 40 -9.31 -5.23 17.44
C SER A 40 -10.35 -4.12 17.57
N THR A 41 -11.42 -4.37 18.33
CA THR A 41 -12.52 -3.40 18.58
C THR A 41 -12.10 -2.18 19.38
N HIS A 42 -10.98 -2.24 20.11
CA HIS A 42 -10.48 -1.15 20.96
C HIS A 42 -9.40 -0.31 20.29
N LEU A 43 -9.19 -0.47 18.97
CA LEU A 43 -8.22 0.32 18.23
C LEU A 43 -8.74 1.74 17.98
N SER A 44 -7.98 2.76 18.37
CA SER A 44 -8.31 4.14 18.01
C SER A 44 -8.05 4.39 16.53
N GLU A 45 -8.81 5.30 15.92
CA GLU A 45 -8.60 5.70 14.52
C GLU A 45 -7.20 6.27 14.29
N THR A 46 -6.59 6.88 15.30
CA THR A 46 -5.23 7.43 15.21
C THR A 46 -4.20 6.33 15.03
N ILE A 47 -4.35 5.22 15.76
CA ILE A 47 -3.49 4.04 15.61
C ILE A 47 -3.72 3.41 14.23
N ALA A 48 -4.98 3.19 13.85
CA ALA A 48 -5.31 2.61 12.54
C ALA A 48 -4.71 3.45 11.38
N ALA A 49 -4.80 4.78 11.47
CA ALA A 49 -4.22 5.71 10.50
C ALA A 49 -2.70 5.61 10.43
N ALA A 50 -2.01 5.51 11.58
CA ALA A 50 -0.57 5.36 11.64
C ALA A 50 -0.11 4.09 10.90
N PHE A 51 -0.78 2.97 11.16
CA PHE A 51 -0.53 1.70 10.47
C PHE A 51 -0.81 1.79 8.98
N VAL A 52 -1.97 2.32 8.57
CA VAL A 52 -2.34 2.49 7.16
C VAL A 52 -1.31 3.35 6.43
N LYS A 53 -0.90 4.48 7.02
CA LYS A 53 0.08 5.38 6.42
C LYS A 53 1.46 4.72 6.29
N LYS A 54 1.92 4.00 7.31
CA LYS A 54 3.21 3.27 7.26
C LYS A 54 3.19 2.13 6.23
N LEU A 55 2.11 1.36 6.18
CA LEU A 55 1.92 0.32 5.15
C LEU A 55 1.92 0.91 3.74
N ALA A 56 1.28 2.07 3.55
CA ALA A 56 1.26 2.78 2.28
C ALA A 56 2.66 3.24 1.85
N ARG A 57 3.48 3.75 2.79
CA ARG A 57 4.90 4.10 2.56
C ARG A 57 5.72 2.91 2.12
N ILE A 58 5.63 1.80 2.86
CA ILE A 58 6.31 0.54 2.51
C ILE A 58 5.89 0.06 1.12
N ALA A 59 4.60 0.17 0.77
CA ALA A 59 4.07 -0.27 -0.53
C ALA A 59 4.70 0.46 -1.73
N VAL A 60 5.20 1.69 -1.59
CA VAL A 60 5.83 2.42 -2.70
C VAL A 60 7.17 1.79 -3.11
N THR A 61 7.88 1.15 -2.19
CA THR A 61 9.22 0.57 -2.43
C THR A 61 9.21 -0.96 -2.49
N ALA A 62 8.06 -1.59 -2.24
CA ALA A 62 7.91 -3.03 -2.18
C ALA A 62 7.82 -3.66 -3.59
N PRO A 63 8.11 -4.96 -3.75
CA PRO A 63 7.91 -5.65 -5.03
C PRO A 63 6.42 -5.87 -5.34
N PRO A 64 6.03 -5.97 -6.63
CA PRO A 64 4.62 -5.99 -7.08
C PRO A 64 3.71 -7.00 -6.38
N ASN A 65 4.21 -8.22 -6.13
CA ASN A 65 3.46 -9.26 -5.43
C ASN A 65 3.08 -8.84 -4.00
N VAL A 66 3.96 -8.11 -3.32
CA VAL A 66 3.72 -7.59 -1.97
C VAL A 66 2.82 -6.36 -1.99
N ILE A 67 2.97 -5.48 -3.00
CA ILE A 67 2.14 -4.29 -3.12
C ILE A 67 0.66 -4.68 -3.14
N ILE A 68 0.29 -5.71 -3.90
CA ILE A 68 -1.10 -6.20 -3.99
C ILE A 68 -1.62 -6.61 -2.60
N MET A 69 -0.83 -7.36 -1.84
CA MET A 69 -1.16 -7.76 -0.46
C MET A 69 -1.31 -6.55 0.46
N LEU A 70 -0.38 -5.59 0.42
CA LEU A 70 -0.43 -4.38 1.24
C LEU A 70 -1.65 -3.52 0.92
N LEU A 71 -2.00 -3.36 -0.35
CA LEU A 71 -3.18 -2.60 -0.77
C LEU A 71 -4.49 -3.23 -0.28
N ARG A 72 -4.62 -4.57 -0.36
CA ARG A 72 -5.78 -5.28 0.20
C ARG A 72 -5.86 -5.13 1.73
N LEU A 73 -4.72 -5.26 2.43
CA LEU A 73 -4.65 -5.08 3.88
C LEU A 73 -5.05 -3.65 4.28
N ILE A 74 -4.49 -2.63 3.62
CA ILE A 74 -4.85 -1.23 3.85
C ILE A 74 -6.36 -1.02 3.63
N GLY A 75 -6.89 -1.55 2.52
CA GLY A 75 -8.31 -1.48 2.22
C GLY A 75 -9.19 -2.11 3.30
N ASN A 76 -8.82 -3.29 3.82
CA ASN A 76 -9.53 -3.96 4.92
C ASN A 76 -9.51 -3.10 6.20
N ILE A 77 -8.36 -2.53 6.57
CA ILE A 77 -8.26 -1.64 7.75
C ILE A 77 -9.16 -0.41 7.57
N MET A 78 -9.16 0.19 6.38
CA MET A 78 -10.04 1.32 6.07
C MET A 78 -11.53 0.94 6.09
N LEU A 79 -11.87 -0.28 5.69
CA LEU A 79 -13.25 -0.77 5.74
C LEU A 79 -13.74 -0.94 7.19
N ARG A 80 -12.87 -1.41 8.08
CA ARG A 80 -13.14 -1.52 9.52
C ARG A 80 -13.20 -0.15 10.20
N HIS A 81 -12.40 0.82 9.74
CA HIS A 81 -12.32 2.17 10.30
C HIS A 81 -12.71 3.24 9.27
N LYS A 82 -14.02 3.44 9.09
CA LYS A 82 -14.57 4.39 8.10
C LYS A 82 -14.07 5.83 8.25
N GLY A 83 -13.70 6.27 9.46
CA GLY A 83 -13.11 7.59 9.70
C GLY A 83 -11.78 7.83 8.96
N LEU A 84 -11.13 6.78 8.47
CA LEU A 84 -9.92 6.87 7.65
C LEU A 84 -10.18 7.33 6.20
N GLU A 85 -11.43 7.41 5.76
CA GLU A 85 -11.79 7.92 4.42
C GLU A 85 -11.24 9.35 4.18
N LYS A 86 -11.13 10.16 5.24
CA LYS A 86 -10.55 11.50 5.19
C LYS A 86 -9.07 11.54 4.75
N LEU A 87 -8.35 10.42 4.86
CA LEU A 87 -6.97 10.31 4.38
C LEU A 87 -6.89 10.21 2.85
N VAL A 88 -7.98 9.78 2.21
CA VAL A 88 -8.11 9.76 0.75
C VAL A 88 -8.74 11.06 0.27
N ASN A 89 -9.87 11.43 0.87
CA ASN A 89 -10.64 12.61 0.53
C ASN A 89 -10.68 13.55 1.72
N SER A 90 -9.67 14.42 1.84
CA SER A 90 -9.66 15.43 2.90
C SER A 90 -10.73 16.49 2.60
N PRO A 91 -11.70 16.71 3.50
CA PRO A 91 -12.73 17.75 3.30
C PRO A 91 -12.12 19.17 3.37
N ASN A 92 -10.90 19.31 3.89
CA ASN A 92 -10.22 20.58 4.11
C ASN A 92 -9.19 20.87 2.99
N VAL A 93 -9.70 21.00 1.76
CA VAL A 93 -8.90 21.31 0.55
C VAL A 93 -8.14 22.65 0.66
N GLN A 94 -8.56 23.52 1.57
CA GLN A 94 -8.00 24.87 1.75
C GLN A 94 -6.67 24.92 2.51
N LYS A 95 -6.21 23.82 3.11
CA LYS A 95 -4.85 23.76 3.67
C LYS A 95 -3.86 23.41 2.56
N GLU A 96 -3.22 24.43 2.01
CA GLU A 96 -1.96 24.25 1.29
C GLU A 96 -0.92 23.74 2.28
N PHE A 97 -0.59 22.46 2.20
CA PHE A 97 0.53 21.89 2.94
C PHE A 97 1.78 22.01 2.07
N GLU A 98 2.79 22.74 2.55
CA GLU A 98 4.13 22.71 1.93
C GLU A 98 4.75 21.31 2.02
N CYS A 99 4.42 20.55 3.07
CA CYS A 99 4.93 19.20 3.34
C CYS A 99 3.89 18.33 4.08
N ASP A 100 3.97 17.02 3.87
CA ASP A 100 3.16 16.01 4.57
C ASP A 100 3.48 16.03 6.09
N PRO A 101 2.50 16.25 6.99
CA PRO A 101 2.75 16.37 8.44
C PRO A 101 3.10 15.06 9.15
N TYR A 102 3.00 13.92 8.47
CA TYR A 102 3.24 12.60 9.04
C TYR A 102 4.72 12.39 9.41
N ILE A 103 4.96 11.88 10.63
CA ILE A 103 6.29 11.58 11.18
C ILE A 103 6.44 10.06 11.30
N GLU A 104 7.16 9.44 10.37
CA GLU A 104 7.30 7.97 10.30
C GLU A 104 8.02 7.36 11.51
N ASN A 105 9.13 7.99 11.94
CA ASN A 105 10.01 7.51 13.00
C ASN A 105 9.53 7.85 14.42
N GLU A 106 8.32 8.39 14.57
CA GLU A 106 7.76 8.70 15.89
C GLU A 106 7.25 7.41 16.56
N PRO A 107 7.78 7.00 17.72
CA PRO A 107 7.34 5.79 18.41
C PRO A 107 5.93 5.94 19.00
N ASN A 108 5.51 7.15 19.36
CA ASN A 108 4.17 7.37 19.87
C ASN A 108 3.18 7.53 18.73
N LEU A 109 2.34 6.51 18.53
CA LEU A 109 1.31 6.47 17.48
C LEU A 109 0.36 7.68 17.51
N ASN A 110 0.11 8.27 18.68
CA ASN A 110 -0.75 9.46 18.77
C ASN A 110 -0.05 10.75 18.33
N LYS A 111 1.29 10.75 18.25
CA LYS A 111 2.12 11.91 17.86
C LYS A 111 2.65 11.83 16.44
N CYS A 112 2.48 10.70 15.74
CA CYS A 112 2.94 10.55 14.35
C CYS A 112 2.15 11.40 13.33
N ARG A 113 1.02 12.01 13.75
CA ARG A 113 0.18 12.91 12.93
C ARG A 113 -0.35 12.28 11.63
N ALA A 114 -0.52 10.96 11.60
CA ALA A 114 -1.03 10.26 10.41
C ALA A 114 -2.45 10.69 10.00
N LEU A 115 -3.33 11.05 10.94
CA LEU A 115 -4.69 11.54 10.63
C LEU A 115 -4.72 12.91 9.96
N GLU A 116 -3.65 13.69 10.08
CA GLU A 116 -3.51 15.01 9.45
C GLU A 116 -2.87 14.92 8.06
N SER A 117 -2.45 13.72 7.66
CA SER A 117 -1.80 13.40 6.39
C SER A 117 -2.80 12.97 5.31
N SER A 118 -2.30 12.56 4.15
CA SER A 118 -3.06 12.01 3.04
C SER A 118 -2.36 10.81 2.41
N LEU A 119 -3.09 9.88 1.78
CA LEU A 119 -2.55 8.64 1.20
C LEU A 119 -2.10 8.81 -0.26
N TRP A 120 -1.18 9.75 -0.50
CA TRP A 120 -0.64 10.01 -1.83
C TRP A 120 0.18 8.86 -2.40
N GLU A 121 0.69 7.98 -1.54
CA GLU A 121 1.41 6.76 -1.90
C GLU A 121 0.54 5.85 -2.76
N ILE A 122 -0.70 5.62 -2.33
CA ILE A 122 -1.66 4.79 -3.06
C ILE A 122 -2.05 5.46 -4.39
N LYS A 123 -2.20 6.79 -4.38
CA LYS A 123 -2.44 7.55 -5.61
C LYS A 123 -1.30 7.40 -6.62
N THR A 124 -0.07 7.35 -6.15
CA THR A 124 1.13 7.12 -6.96
C THR A 124 1.14 5.71 -7.54
N LEU A 125 0.76 4.70 -6.74
CA LEU A 125 0.66 3.30 -7.18
C LEU A 125 -0.38 3.07 -8.29
N GLN A 126 -1.34 4.00 -8.50
CA GLN A 126 -2.24 3.97 -9.66
C GLN A 126 -1.54 4.21 -11.00
N HIS A 127 -0.25 4.55 -11.00
CA HIS A 127 0.58 4.70 -12.21
C HIS A 127 1.70 3.66 -12.27
N HIS A 128 1.61 2.61 -11.46
CA HIS A 128 2.59 1.54 -11.43
C HIS A 128 2.62 0.73 -12.75
N PHE A 129 3.79 0.20 -13.11
CA PHE A 129 4.00 -0.53 -14.37
C PHE A 129 3.16 -1.81 -14.47
N SER A 130 2.98 -2.51 -13.34
CA SER A 130 2.15 -3.72 -13.28
C SER A 130 0.67 -3.36 -13.28
N PRO A 131 -0.14 -3.85 -14.25
CA PRO A 131 -1.56 -3.54 -14.33
C PRO A 131 -2.34 -4.04 -13.11
N ASP A 132 -1.95 -5.19 -12.53
CA ASP A 132 -2.61 -5.76 -11.36
C ASP A 132 -2.48 -4.85 -10.13
N VAL A 133 -1.30 -4.27 -9.91
CA VAL A 133 -1.06 -3.28 -8.85
C VAL A 133 -1.91 -2.04 -9.11
N ARG A 134 -1.89 -1.57 -10.36
CA ARG A 134 -2.61 -0.37 -10.81
C ARG A 134 -4.11 -0.49 -10.59
N ASP A 135 -4.68 -1.64 -10.92
CA ASP A 135 -6.10 -1.92 -10.75
C ASP A 135 -6.48 -2.13 -9.29
N THR A 136 -5.62 -2.79 -8.50
CA THR A 136 -5.82 -2.91 -7.05
C THR A 136 -5.82 -1.52 -6.40
N ALA A 137 -4.86 -0.64 -6.74
CA ALA A 137 -4.73 0.71 -6.17
C ALA A 137 -5.90 1.65 -6.51
N LYS A 138 -6.75 1.32 -7.49
CA LYS A 138 -7.96 2.10 -7.83
C LYS A 138 -9.06 1.98 -6.79
N PHE A 139 -8.94 1.11 -5.78
CA PHE A 139 -9.95 0.97 -4.73
C PHE A 139 -10.25 2.31 -4.03
N ILE A 140 -9.26 3.20 -3.88
CA ILE A 140 -9.44 4.53 -3.27
C ILE A 140 -10.28 5.50 -4.12
N ASN A 141 -10.44 5.25 -5.42
CA ASN A 141 -11.20 6.13 -6.32
C ASN A 141 -12.71 5.78 -6.32
N ARG A 142 -13.11 4.71 -5.63
CA ARG A 142 -14.47 4.19 -5.58
C ARG A 142 -14.89 4.06 -4.11
N PRO A 143 -16.20 4.02 -3.81
CA PRO A 143 -16.63 3.64 -2.47
C PRO A 143 -16.07 2.25 -2.12
N LEU A 144 -15.62 2.10 -0.87
CA LEU A 144 -15.09 0.83 -0.37
C LEU A 144 -16.16 -0.27 -0.50
N PRO A 145 -15.76 -1.53 -0.79
CA PRO A 145 -16.69 -2.64 -0.91
C PRO A 145 -17.41 -2.92 0.41
N ALA A 146 -18.55 -3.61 0.36
CA ALA A 146 -19.29 -4.00 1.56
C ALA A 146 -18.62 -5.13 2.36
N MET A 147 -17.73 -5.90 1.72
CA MET A 147 -17.04 -7.04 2.30
C MET A 147 -15.53 -6.88 2.16
N GLU A 148 -14.80 -7.39 3.15
CA GLU A 148 -13.34 -7.42 3.16
C GLU A 148 -12.79 -8.29 2.02
N TRP A 149 -11.62 -7.92 1.52
CA TRP A 149 -10.86 -8.75 0.60
C TRP A 149 -10.23 -9.92 1.35
N ASP A 150 -10.33 -11.13 0.79
CA ASP A 150 -9.59 -12.27 1.31
C ASP A 150 -8.08 -12.06 1.08
N LEU A 151 -7.33 -12.06 2.18
CA LEU A 151 -5.88 -11.93 2.18
C LEU A 151 -5.20 -13.28 1.93
N SER A 152 -5.87 -14.40 2.20
CA SER A 152 -5.30 -15.75 2.07
C SER A 152 -4.79 -16.01 0.64
N GLU A 153 -5.49 -15.46 -0.36
CA GLU A 153 -5.12 -15.56 -1.78
C GLU A 153 -3.82 -14.81 -2.13
N VAL A 154 -3.44 -13.79 -1.36
CA VAL A 154 -2.37 -12.86 -1.71
C VAL A 154 -1.15 -12.90 -0.78
N LEU A 155 -1.30 -13.45 0.43
CA LEU A 155 -0.24 -13.51 1.44
C LEU A 155 0.98 -14.30 0.97
N GLU A 156 0.76 -15.36 0.17
CA GLU A 156 1.80 -16.27 -0.30
C GLU A 156 2.24 -16.01 -1.75
N LEU A 157 1.67 -14.98 -2.41
CA LEU A 157 2.01 -14.68 -3.81
C LEU A 157 3.51 -14.44 -3.98
N THR A 158 4.10 -15.20 -4.89
CA THR A 158 5.48 -15.03 -5.34
C THR A 158 5.55 -14.09 -6.54
N MET A 159 6.74 -13.60 -6.86
CA MET A 159 6.95 -12.83 -8.07
C MET A 159 6.74 -13.67 -9.33
N ASP A 160 7.07 -14.96 -9.27
CA ASP A 160 6.88 -15.91 -10.37
C ASP A 160 5.39 -16.08 -10.67
N ASP A 161 4.54 -16.20 -9.65
CA ASP A 161 3.07 -16.28 -9.83
C ASP A 161 2.51 -15.05 -10.54
N VAL A 162 2.97 -13.85 -10.14
CA VAL A 162 2.55 -12.59 -10.77
C VAL A 162 3.03 -12.55 -12.22
N PHE A 163 4.26 -12.96 -12.49
CA PHE A 163 4.83 -12.98 -13.83
C PHE A 163 4.11 -13.98 -14.74
N ASP A 164 3.92 -15.21 -14.29
CA ASP A 164 3.23 -16.28 -15.02
C ASP A 164 1.78 -15.90 -15.35
N LYS A 165 1.10 -15.23 -14.41
CA LYS A 165 -0.25 -14.69 -14.64
C LYS A 165 -0.24 -13.64 -15.76
N GLN A 166 0.74 -12.75 -15.79
CA GLN A 166 0.85 -11.74 -16.84
C GLN A 166 1.20 -12.34 -18.20
N LEU A 167 2.07 -13.35 -18.24
CA LEU A 167 2.40 -14.08 -19.48
C LEU A 167 1.15 -14.73 -20.08
N LYS A 168 0.37 -15.43 -19.26
CA LYS A 168 -0.87 -16.09 -19.71
C LYS A 168 -1.90 -15.09 -20.25
N LYS A 169 -2.01 -13.90 -19.65
CA LYS A 169 -2.93 -12.85 -20.11
C LYS A 169 -2.52 -12.26 -21.47
N LYS A 170 -1.22 -11.98 -21.66
CA LYS A 170 -0.72 -11.38 -22.91
C LYS A 170 -0.73 -12.33 -24.10
N ILE A 171 -0.61 -13.65 -23.90
CA ILE A 171 -0.75 -14.62 -25.00
C ILE A 171 -2.18 -14.61 -25.56
N ALA A 172 -3.18 -14.21 -24.76
CA ALA A 172 -4.58 -14.14 -25.18
C ALA A 172 -4.92 -12.82 -25.93
N GLU A 173 -4.12 -11.77 -25.78
CA GLU A 173 -4.33 -10.47 -26.41
C GLU A 173 -3.33 -10.29 -27.57
N SER A 174 -3.80 -9.97 -28.78
CA SER A 174 -2.89 -9.78 -29.92
C SER A 174 -1.98 -8.56 -29.69
N PHE A 175 -0.67 -8.80 -29.68
CA PHE A 175 0.32 -7.72 -29.56
C PHE A 175 0.20 -6.76 -30.75
N GLN A 176 -0.11 -5.49 -30.47
CA GLN A 176 -0.03 -4.41 -31.44
C GLN A 176 1.35 -3.78 -31.35
N PHE A 177 2.15 -3.91 -32.41
CA PHE A 177 3.40 -3.18 -32.53
C PHE A 177 3.11 -1.74 -32.95
N ASN A 178 3.31 -0.79 -32.03
CA ASN A 178 3.44 0.61 -32.42
C ASN A 178 4.85 0.80 -32.96
N LYS A 179 4.97 0.91 -34.29
CA LYS A 179 6.21 1.31 -34.95
C LYS A 179 6.36 2.82 -34.81
N GLU A 180 6.69 3.28 -33.60
CA GLU A 180 7.20 4.63 -33.41
C GLU A 180 8.62 4.64 -34.01
N VAL A 181 8.74 5.17 -35.23
CA VAL A 181 10.05 5.43 -35.82
C VAL A 181 10.66 6.55 -34.98
N PRO A 182 11.83 6.35 -34.34
CA PRO A 182 12.49 7.42 -33.60
C PRO A 182 12.67 8.61 -34.53
N ASN A 183 12.27 9.81 -34.10
CA ASN A 183 12.52 11.00 -34.90
C ASN A 183 14.03 11.16 -35.05
N VAL A 184 14.54 11.08 -36.28
CA VAL A 184 15.99 11.04 -36.57
C VAL A 184 16.67 12.33 -36.08
N GLU A 185 15.92 13.44 -36.03
CA GLU A 185 16.38 14.73 -35.49
C GLU A 185 16.77 14.67 -34.01
N VAL A 186 16.13 13.81 -33.19
CA VAL A 186 16.46 13.65 -31.77
C VAL A 186 17.70 12.78 -31.58
N LEU A 187 18.03 11.93 -32.56
CA LEU A 187 19.23 11.09 -32.51
C LEU A 187 20.48 11.88 -32.89
N ASP A 188 20.38 12.80 -33.85
CA ASP A 188 21.52 13.66 -34.22
C ASP A 188 21.90 14.59 -33.07
N GLU A 189 20.95 15.16 -32.31
CA GLU A 189 21.25 15.98 -31.12
C GLU A 189 21.87 15.19 -29.95
N LEU A 190 21.63 13.88 -29.85
CA LEU A 190 22.15 13.03 -28.77
C LEU A 190 23.57 12.50 -29.02
N PHE A 191 24.04 12.52 -30.27
CA PHE A 191 25.36 12.03 -30.66
C PHE A 191 26.34 13.13 -31.12
N GLU A 192 25.97 14.41 -31.01
CA GLU A 192 26.88 15.56 -31.21
C GLU A 192 27.63 15.99 -29.92
N TRP A 193 28.34 15.06 -29.27
CA TRP A 193 29.35 15.36 -28.24
C TRP A 193 30.73 14.84 -28.67
#